data_AF-A0A962YUS2-F1
#
_entry.id   AF-A0A962YUS2-F1
#
_cell.length_a   1.000
_cell.length_b   1.000
_cell.length_c   1.000
_cell.angle_alpha   90.00
_cell.angle_beta   90.00
_cell.angle_gamma   90.00
#
_symmetry.space_group_name_H-M   'P 1'
#
loop_
_entity.id
_entity.type
_entity.pdbx_description
1 polymer ?
#
loop_
_entity_poly.entity_id
_entity_poly.type
_entity_poly.pdbx_seq_one_letter_code
_entity_poly.pdbx_strand_id
1 'polypeptide(L)' 'MRRISKLLLAGPLVAALLASCSLLPEQIDETRGWSVQQLYSEAKDSMSSGNYKTAIEYLDKIQARYPFGRYAQQAQIDTI' A
#
# COMPACT_ATOMS: atom_id res chain seq x y z
N MET A 1 48.12 -9.65 -4.23
CA MET A 1 47.54 -8.29 -4.27
C MET A 1 46.31 -8.15 -5.18
N ARG A 2 46.31 -8.63 -6.44
CA ARG A 2 45.18 -8.46 -7.40
C ARG A 2 43.81 -9.06 -6.97
N ARG A 3 43.77 -10.13 -6.18
CA ARG A 3 42.51 -10.75 -5.72
C ARG A 3 41.83 -9.99 -4.56
N ILE A 4 42.63 -9.35 -3.70
CA ILE A 4 42.13 -8.56 -2.56
C ILE A 4 41.54 -7.23 -3.04
N SER A 5 42.14 -6.59 -4.06
CA SER A 5 41.54 -5.41 -4.73
C SER A 5 40.18 -5.70 -5.39
N LYS A 6 39.96 -6.92 -5.90
CA LYS A 6 38.65 -7.31 -6.48
C LYS A 6 37.57 -7.49 -5.40
N LEU A 7 37.95 -7.96 -4.21
CA LEU A 7 37.06 -8.09 -3.05
C LEU A 7 36.67 -6.72 -2.47
N LEU A 8 37.59 -5.75 -2.46
CA LEU A 8 37.33 -4.39 -1.97
C LEU A 8 36.39 -3.57 -2.86
N LEU A 9 36.32 -3.85 -4.17
CA LEU A 9 35.36 -3.22 -5.08
C LEU A 9 33.96 -3.88 -5.07
N ALA A 10 33.85 -5.15 -4.68
CA ALA A 10 32.58 -5.88 -4.69
C ALA A 10 31.70 -5.61 -3.46
N GLY A 11 32.29 -5.33 -2.30
CA GLY A 11 31.57 -5.07 -1.05
C GLY A 11 30.62 -3.85 -1.08
N PRO A 12 31.06 -2.68 -1.57
CA PRO A 12 30.20 -1.48 -1.62
C PRO A 12 29.01 -1.63 -2.57
N LEU A 13 29.18 -2.35 -3.68
CA LEU A 13 28.12 -2.60 -4.66
C LEU A 13 26.99 -3.47 -4.06
N VAL A 14 27.35 -4.48 -3.27
CA VAL A 14 26.38 -5.33 -2.57
C VAL A 14 25.65 -4.55 -1.48
N ALA A 15 26.33 -3.67 -0.74
CA ALA A 15 25.71 -2.80 0.25
C ALA A 15 24.73 -1.79 -0.36
N ALA A 16 25.04 -1.24 -1.54
CA ALA A 16 24.15 -0.33 -2.27
C ALA A 16 22.87 -1.03 -2.75
N LEU A 17 22.94 -2.32 -3.13
CA LEU A 17 21.77 -3.10 -3.55
C LEU A 17 20.80 -3.42 -2.40
N LEU A 18 21.26 -3.36 -1.15
CA LEU A 18 20.43 -3.62 0.04
C LEU A 18 19.70 -2.36 0.55
N ALA A 19 20.04 -1.16 0.06
CA ALA A 19 19.53 0.11 0.57
C ALA A 19 18.23 0.61 -0.11
N SER A 20 17.62 -0.17 -0.99
CA SER A 20 16.59 0.32 -1.92
C SER A 20 15.22 0.65 -1.28
N CYS A 21 14.79 0.01 -0.20
CA CYS A 21 13.43 0.19 0.33
C CYS A 21 13.29 1.18 1.51
N SER A 22 14.39 1.66 2.10
CA SER A 22 14.30 2.48 3.33
C SER A 22 14.16 4.00 3.08
N LEU A 23 14.32 4.45 1.83
CA LEU A 23 14.34 5.87 1.48
C LEU A 23 12.96 6.44 1.08
N LEU A 24 11.89 5.64 1.11
CA LEU A 24 10.56 6.14 0.77
C LEU A 24 10.00 6.96 1.94
N PRO A 25 9.47 8.18 1.68
CA PRO A 25 8.78 8.96 2.68
C PRO A 25 7.55 8.19 3.18
N GLU A 26 7.33 8.19 4.49
CA GLU A 26 6.19 7.51 5.09
C GLU A 26 4.89 8.21 4.65
N GLN A 27 4.04 7.49 3.91
CA GLN A 27 2.71 7.98 3.60
C GLN A 27 1.87 7.98 4.87
N ILE A 28 1.44 9.17 5.29
CA ILE A 28 0.50 9.32 6.40
C ILE A 28 -0.85 8.76 5.92
N ASP A 29 -1.23 7.64 6.50
CA ASP A 29 -2.52 7.03 6.25
C ASP A 29 -3.59 7.64 7.17
N GLU A 30 -4.41 8.53 6.62
CA GLU A 30 -5.50 9.20 7.34
C GLU A 30 -6.60 8.23 7.80
N THR A 31 -6.71 7.06 7.18
CA THR A 31 -7.72 6.06 7.54
C THR A 31 -7.25 5.07 8.60
N ARG A 32 -6.11 5.33 9.24
CA ARG A 32 -5.57 4.50 10.30
C ARG A 32 -6.57 4.43 11.46
N GLY A 33 -6.98 3.21 11.80
CA GLY A 33 -7.94 2.97 12.89
C GLY A 33 -9.42 3.17 12.53
N TRP A 34 -9.74 3.48 11.27
CA TRP A 34 -11.14 3.53 10.83
C TRP A 34 -11.78 2.16 10.88
N SER A 35 -13.08 2.12 11.19
CA SER A 35 -13.88 0.91 11.10
C SER A 35 -14.17 0.53 9.64
N VAL A 36 -14.50 -0.74 9.40
CA VAL A 36 -14.90 -1.20 8.05
C VAL A 36 -16.15 -0.47 7.55
N GLN A 37 -17.08 -0.15 8.46
CA GLN A 37 -18.30 0.60 8.15
C GLN A 37 -17.98 2.01 7.69
N GLN A 38 -17.06 2.69 8.38
CA GLN A 38 -16.62 4.04 8.04
C GLN A 38 -15.86 4.08 6.70
N LEU A 39 -14.95 3.13 6.48
CA LEU A 39 -14.26 3.01 5.19
C LEU A 39 -15.27 2.80 4.04
N TYR A 40 -16.28 1.96 4.26
CA TYR A 40 -17.26 1.65 3.24
C TYR A 40 -18.19 2.84 2.97
N SER A 41 -18.63 3.57 4.00
CA SER A 41 -19.44 4.79 3.80
C SER A 41 -18.66 5.85 3.02
N GLU A 42 -17.40 6.10 3.39
CA GLU A 42 -16.56 7.10 2.70
C GLU A 42 -16.27 6.69 1.25
N ALA A 43 -16.14 5.38 1.00
CA ALA A 43 -16.04 4.85 -0.37
C ALA A 43 -17.31 5.17 -1.18
N LYS A 44 -18.50 4.94 -0.63
CA LYS A 44 -19.76 5.25 -1.33
C LYS A 44 -19.93 6.76 -1.57
N ASP A 45 -19.57 7.58 -0.59
CA ASP A 45 -19.64 9.04 -0.72
C ASP A 45 -18.67 9.54 -1.80
N SER A 46 -17.45 8.98 -1.84
CA SER A 46 -16.47 9.22 -2.90
C SER A 46 -16.97 8.79 -4.29
N MET A 47 -17.66 7.65 -4.40
CA MET A 47 -18.30 7.24 -5.66
C MET A 47 -19.41 8.21 -6.08
N SER A 48 -20.24 8.65 -5.13
CA SER A 48 -21.38 9.54 -5.40
C SER A 48 -20.94 10.93 -5.86
N SER A 49 -19.78 11.38 -5.39
CA SER A 49 -19.15 12.64 -5.78
C SER A 49 -18.34 12.54 -7.08
N GLY A 50 -18.26 11.35 -7.68
CA GLY A 50 -17.49 11.09 -8.91
C GLY A 50 -15.98 10.92 -8.68
N ASN A 51 -15.53 10.90 -7.43
CA ASN A 51 -14.14 10.63 -7.08
C ASN A 51 -13.89 9.12 -6.95
N TYR A 52 -13.96 8.42 -8.09
CA TYR A 52 -13.79 6.97 -8.14
C TYR A 52 -12.39 6.51 -7.72
N LYS A 53 -11.35 7.34 -7.91
CA LYS A 53 -10.00 7.01 -7.48
C LYS A 53 -9.93 6.82 -5.97
N THR A 54 -10.42 7.80 -5.20
CA THR A 54 -10.46 7.72 -3.74
C THR A 54 -11.40 6.62 -3.26
N ALA A 55 -12.53 6.40 -3.94
CA ALA A 55 -13.40 5.28 -3.63
C ALA A 55 -12.68 3.92 -3.73
N ILE A 56 -11.97 3.67 -4.84
CA ILE A 56 -11.20 2.44 -5.04
C ILE A 56 -10.13 2.30 -3.97
N GLU A 57 -9.42 3.37 -3.61
CA GLU A 57 -8.42 3.33 -2.53
C GLU A 57 -9.02 2.89 -1.19
N TYR A 58 -10.24 3.33 -0.86
CA TYR A 58 -10.94 2.88 0.35
C TYR A 58 -11.43 1.43 0.24
N LEU A 59 -11.95 1.00 -0.91
CA LEU A 59 -12.37 -0.38 -1.15
C LEU A 59 -11.18 -1.36 -1.08
N ASP A 60 -10.02 -0.98 -1.61
CA ASP A 60 -8.78 -1.77 -1.50
C ASP A 60 -8.31 -1.88 -0.05
N LYS A 61 -8.42 -0.79 0.73
CA LYS A 61 -8.14 -0.83 2.17
C LYS A 61 -9.10 -1.77 2.91
N ILE A 62 -10.37 -1.85 2.51
CA ILE A 62 -11.32 -2.83 3.06
C ILE A 62 -10.84 -4.24 2.75
N GLN A 63 -10.48 -4.54 1.50
CA GLN A 63 -10.00 -5.86 1.10
C GLN A 63 -8.70 -6.26 1.82
N ALA A 64 -7.79 -5.30 2.04
CA ALA A 64 -6.51 -5.55 2.70
C ALA A 64 -6.63 -5.73 4.23
N ARG A 65 -7.48 -4.93 4.90
CA ARG A 65 -7.59 -4.92 6.37
C ARG A 65 -8.69 -5.83 6.90
N TYR A 66 -9.76 -5.98 6.13
CA TYR A 66 -10.95 -6.77 6.47
C TYR A 66 -11.23 -7.76 5.34
N PRO A 67 -10.32 -8.73 5.07
CA PRO A 67 -10.39 -9.61 3.88
C PRO A 67 -11.58 -10.59 3.88
N PHE A 68 -12.35 -10.65 4.97
CA PHE A 68 -13.47 -11.57 5.12
C PHE A 68 -14.74 -10.81 5.51
N GLY A 69 -15.89 -11.42 5.21
CA GLY A 69 -17.20 -10.88 5.56
C GLY A 69 -17.86 -10.09 4.41
N ARG A 70 -19.04 -9.53 4.72
CA ARG A 70 -19.92 -8.93 3.70
C ARG A 70 -19.31 -7.69 3.04
N TYR A 71 -18.62 -6.85 3.81
CA TYR A 71 -17.98 -5.65 3.27
C TYR A 71 -16.83 -5.98 2.31
N ALA A 72 -16.07 -7.05 2.55
CA ALA A 72 -15.00 -7.48 1.64
C ALA A 72 -15.56 -7.96 0.29
N GLN A 73 -16.64 -8.76 0.34
CA GLN A 73 -17.34 -9.24 -0.85
C GLN A 73 -17.95 -8.08 -1.63
N GLN A 74 -18.61 -7.15 -0.93
CA GLN A 74 -19.20 -5.99 -1.59
C GLN A 74 -18.13 -5.05 -2.14
N ALA A 75 -16.98 -4.90 -1.47
CA ALA A 75 -15.87 -4.12 -1.99
C ALA A 75 -15.36 -4.68 -3.33
N GLN A 76 -15.24 -6.00 -3.47
CA GLN A 76 -14.87 -6.61 -4.75
C GLN A 76 -15.88 -6.33 -5.86
N ILE A 77 -17.19 -6.36 -5.54
CA ILE A 77 -18.25 -6.04 -6.50
C ILE A 77 -18.19 -4.57 -6.90
N ASP A 78 -17.97 -3.67 -5.95
CA ASP A 78 -17.94 -2.22 -6.16
C ASP A 78 -16.64 -1.75 -6.86
N THR A 79 -15.59 -2.57 -6.89
CA THR A 79 -14.33 -2.30 -7.64
C THR A 79 -14.34 -2.75 -9.10
N ILE A 80 -15.39 -3.45 -9.56
CA ILE A 80 -15.54 -3.95 -10.95
C ILE A 80 -16.18 -2.89 -11.86
#